data_AF-A0A6A5G7B0-F1
#
_entry.id   AF-A0A6A5G7B0-F1
#
_cell.length_a   1.000
_cell.length_b   1.000
_cell.length_c   1.000
_cell.angle_alpha   90.00
_cell.angle_beta   90.00
_cell.angle_gamma   90.00
#
_symmetry.space_group_name_H-M   'P 1'
#
loop_
_entity.id
_entity.type
_entity.pdbx_description
1 polymer ?
#
loop_
_entity_poly.entity_id
_entity_poly.type
_entity_poly.pdbx_seq_one_letter_code
_entity_poly.pdbx_strand_id
1 'polypeptide(L)'
;MHTALHITILSDYWIVWILESNIGQPEEDDLDTTVDTVEIIDSSDDEDLEDKDCFDQKKTDLRYHDLKCSVCKLFYHESIKKRTPKMLSCGHTVCSGCSKMLYKIDYVYIQCPICREVTDIYYNYEELKKNYALIGIIQEMKQDKKTVQRRHSLS
;
A
#
# COMPACT_ATOMS: atom_id res chain seq x y z
N MET A 1 -22.39 20.94 -47.16
CA MET A 1 -22.74 21.01 -45.72
C MET A 1 -22.49 19.68 -44.98
N HIS A 2 -21.55 18.82 -45.44
CA HIS A 2 -21.30 17.50 -44.83
C HIS A 2 -19.96 17.41 -44.09
N THR A 3 -19.10 18.43 -44.15
CA THR A 3 -17.79 18.42 -43.48
C THR A 3 -17.87 18.96 -42.06
N ALA A 4 -18.68 19.99 -41.81
CA ALA A 4 -18.90 20.54 -40.47
C ALA A 4 -19.58 19.53 -39.52
N LEU A 5 -20.58 18.79 -40.01
CA LEU A 5 -21.25 17.73 -39.25
C LEU A 5 -20.30 16.56 -38.91
N HIS A 6 -19.39 16.19 -39.82
CA HIS A 6 -18.41 15.15 -39.52
C HIS A 6 -17.36 15.61 -38.51
N ILE A 7 -16.95 16.89 -38.54
CA ILE A 7 -16.00 17.43 -37.58
C ILE A 7 -16.61 17.48 -36.17
N THR A 8 -17.88 17.88 -36.03
CA THR A 8 -18.58 17.87 -34.73
C THR A 8 -18.79 16.45 -34.21
N ILE A 9 -19.17 15.51 -35.08
CA ILE A 9 -19.33 14.11 -34.68
C ILE A 9 -17.99 13.53 -34.20
N LEU A 10 -16.89 13.76 -34.92
CA LEU A 10 -15.58 13.25 -34.52
C LEU A 10 -15.06 13.88 -33.22
N SER A 11 -15.33 15.17 -32.96
CA SER A 11 -15.00 15.78 -31.67
C SER A 11 -15.83 15.20 -30.53
N ASP A 12 -17.11 14.92 -30.76
CA ASP A 12 -18.01 14.38 -29.75
C ASP A 12 -17.62 12.94 -29.38
N TYR A 13 -17.28 12.10 -30.36
CA TYR A 13 -16.74 10.76 -30.11
C TYR A 13 -15.38 10.80 -29.38
N TRP A 14 -14.52 11.77 -29.70
CA TRP A 14 -13.22 11.91 -29.03
C TRP A 14 -13.34 12.43 -27.59
N ILE A 15 -14.30 13.33 -27.34
CA ILE A 15 -14.64 13.82 -26.00
C ILE A 15 -15.26 12.68 -25.16
N VAL A 16 -16.16 11.89 -25.73
CA VAL A 16 -16.72 10.69 -25.07
C VAL A 16 -15.61 9.68 -24.78
N TRP A 17 -14.70 9.42 -25.72
CA TRP A 17 -13.57 8.51 -25.48
C TRP A 17 -12.58 9.02 -24.43
N ILE A 18 -12.34 10.34 -24.36
CA ILE A 18 -11.52 10.97 -23.31
C ILE A 18 -12.21 10.89 -21.94
N LEU A 19 -13.54 11.08 -21.89
CA LEU A 19 -14.32 10.94 -20.65
C LEU A 19 -14.40 9.49 -20.19
N GLU A 20 -14.59 8.53 -21.10
CA GLU A 20 -14.56 7.09 -20.84
C GLU A 20 -13.17 6.59 -20.45
N SER A 21 -12.10 7.19 -20.97
CA SER A 21 -10.72 6.88 -20.59
C SER A 21 -10.33 7.48 -19.22
N ASN A 22 -11.00 8.55 -18.76
CA ASN A 22 -10.82 9.14 -17.43
C ASN A 22 -11.80 8.59 -16.37
N ILE A 23 -12.91 7.99 -16.80
CA ILE A 23 -13.69 7.07 -15.97
C ILE A 23 -12.86 5.79 -15.85
N GLY A 24 -11.98 5.80 -14.85
CA GLY A 24 -11.30 4.59 -14.41
C GLY A 24 -12.34 3.49 -14.19
N GLN A 25 -12.04 2.30 -14.69
CA GLN A 25 -12.85 1.11 -14.52
C GLN A 25 -13.48 1.05 -13.12
N PRO A 26 -14.80 0.82 -13.00
CA PRO A 26 -15.31 0.23 -11.79
C PRO A 26 -14.77 -1.20 -11.76
N GLU A 27 -13.69 -1.41 -11.00
CA GLU A 27 -13.38 -2.76 -10.53
C GLU A 27 -14.48 -3.09 -9.51
N GLU A 28 -15.48 -3.81 -10.00
CA GLU A 28 -16.38 -4.63 -9.21
C GLU A 28 -15.55 -5.73 -8.52
N ASP A 29 -15.04 -5.43 -7.33
CA ASP A 29 -14.73 -6.47 -6.36
C ASP A 29 -15.94 -6.55 -5.42
N ASP A 30 -16.93 -7.30 -5.87
CA ASP A 30 -18.06 -7.69 -5.06
C ASP A 30 -17.60 -8.64 -3.93
N LEU A 31 -18.15 -8.32 -2.76
CA LEU A 31 -18.71 -9.23 -1.79
C LEU A 31 -17.80 -9.79 -0.68
N ASP A 32 -18.09 -9.23 0.50
CA ASP A 32 -18.28 -9.91 1.78
C ASP A 32 -17.20 -10.90 2.20
N THR A 33 -16.36 -10.44 3.12
CA THR A 33 -16.10 -11.27 4.27
C THR A 33 -16.20 -10.36 5.47
N THR A 34 -17.33 -10.49 6.16
CA THR A 34 -17.47 -10.27 7.59
C THR A 34 -16.10 -10.13 8.25
N VAL A 35 -15.85 -8.93 8.75
CA VAL A 35 -14.73 -8.66 9.65
C VAL A 35 -14.97 -9.55 10.85
N ASP A 36 -14.37 -10.73 10.83
CA ASP A 36 -14.21 -11.55 12.01
C ASP A 36 -13.24 -10.75 12.88
N THR A 37 -13.80 -9.92 13.74
CA THR A 37 -13.13 -9.38 14.91
C THR A 37 -12.78 -10.58 15.78
N VAL A 38 -11.76 -11.33 15.38
CA VAL A 38 -11.09 -12.26 16.28
C VAL A 38 -10.42 -11.37 17.30
N GLU A 39 -11.07 -11.23 18.45
CA GLU A 39 -10.45 -10.74 19.67
C GLU A 39 -9.17 -11.54 19.86
N ILE A 40 -8.03 -10.88 19.70
CA ILE A 40 -6.73 -11.46 19.95
C ILE A 40 -6.62 -11.54 21.47
N ILE A 41 -7.05 -12.66 22.05
CA ILE A 41 -6.74 -13.02 23.43
C ILE A 41 -5.31 -13.56 23.41
N ASP A 42 -4.39 -12.73 23.90
CA ASP A 42 -3.01 -13.07 24.13
C ASP A 42 -2.93 -13.96 25.39
N SER A 43 -2.88 -15.28 25.19
CA SER A 43 -2.54 -16.23 26.25
C SER A 43 -1.01 -16.32 26.36
N SER A 44 -0.40 -15.37 27.05
CA SER A 44 0.99 -15.47 27.52
C SER A 44 0.98 -16.06 28.93
N ASP A 45 1.11 -17.39 29.00
CA ASP A 45 1.62 -18.08 30.18
C ASP A 45 3.15 -18.06 30.09
N ASP A 46 3.77 -17.07 30.73
CA ASP A 46 5.22 -16.99 30.87
C ASP A 46 5.63 -17.67 32.18
N GLU A 47 6.27 -18.84 32.11
CA GLU A 47 7.00 -19.41 33.25
C GLU A 47 8.37 -18.73 33.37
N ASP A 48 8.64 -18.24 34.59
CA ASP A 48 9.87 -17.55 34.99
C ASP A 48 11.12 -18.44 34.81
N LEU A 49 12.08 -17.98 34.00
CA LEU A 49 13.45 -18.48 34.02
C LEU A 49 14.42 -17.30 34.22
N GLU A 50 15.03 -17.26 35.40
CA GLU A 50 16.13 -16.36 35.74
C GLU A 50 17.42 -16.81 35.01
N ASP A 51 18.06 -15.92 34.26
CA ASP A 51 19.51 -16.01 34.06
C ASP A 51 20.17 -14.64 33.77
N LYS A 52 21.40 -14.51 34.28
CA LYS A 52 22.11 -13.27 34.56
C LYS A 52 22.92 -12.73 33.36
N ASP A 53 22.78 -11.41 33.18
CA ASP A 53 23.69 -10.39 32.63
C ASP A 53 24.32 -10.61 31.23
N CYS A 54 23.76 -9.92 30.21
CA CYS A 54 24.48 -9.47 29.01
C CYS A 54 23.64 -8.46 28.21
N PHE A 55 24.18 -7.25 28.05
CA PHE A 55 23.81 -6.19 27.08
C PHE A 55 22.32 -6.10 26.70
N ASP A 56 21.63 -5.14 27.32
CA ASP A 56 20.22 -4.82 27.09
C ASP A 56 20.02 -4.12 25.73
N GLN A 57 20.28 -4.85 24.65
CA GLN A 57 19.86 -4.43 23.32
C GLN A 57 18.37 -4.76 23.23
N LYS A 58 17.55 -3.77 23.58
CA LYS A 58 16.10 -3.79 23.41
C LYS A 58 15.79 -4.04 21.94
N LYS A 59 15.74 -5.31 21.54
CA LYS A 59 15.35 -5.78 20.23
C LYS A 59 13.86 -5.47 20.15
N THR A 60 13.53 -4.30 19.60
CA THR A 60 12.13 -4.00 19.30
C THR A 60 11.76 -4.96 18.18
N ASP A 61 11.20 -6.11 18.53
CA ASP A 61 10.66 -7.04 17.56
C ASP A 61 9.68 -6.25 16.70
N LEU A 62 10.04 -6.03 15.43
CA LEU A 62 9.17 -5.34 14.48
C LEU A 62 7.88 -6.14 14.43
N ARG A 63 6.78 -5.57 14.91
CA ARG A 63 5.50 -6.26 14.90
C ARG A 63 4.79 -5.95 13.59
N TYR A 64 3.99 -6.88 13.09
CA TYR A 64 3.27 -6.69 11.81
C TYR A 64 2.39 -5.42 11.79
N HIS A 65 1.91 -4.95 12.95
CA HIS A 65 1.16 -3.70 13.07
C HIS A 65 1.95 -2.42 12.94
N ASP A 66 3.27 -2.51 12.90
CA ASP A 66 4.14 -1.37 12.64
C ASP A 66 4.28 -1.12 11.13
N LEU A 67 3.89 -2.09 10.29
CA LEU A 67 3.94 -2.02 8.83
C LEU A 67 2.74 -1.25 8.25
N LYS A 68 2.57 0.00 8.68
CA LYS A 68 1.48 0.90 8.27
C LYS A 68 2.00 2.11 7.51
N CYS A 69 1.20 2.58 6.56
CA CYS A 69 1.50 3.81 5.84
C CYS A 69 1.45 5.02 6.78
N SER A 70 2.48 5.87 6.75
CA SER A 70 2.56 7.08 7.58
C SER A 70 1.43 8.09 7.31
N VAL A 71 0.84 8.06 6.11
CA VAL A 71 -0.22 8.97 5.66
C VAL A 71 -1.61 8.45 6.05
N CYS A 72 -2.03 7.31 5.50
CA CYS A 72 -3.38 6.78 5.76
C CYS A 72 -3.49 5.88 7.00
N LYS A 73 -2.37 5.56 7.67
CA LYS A 73 -2.30 4.67 8.84
C LYS A 73 -2.80 3.24 8.61
N LEU A 74 -3.02 2.85 7.36
CA LEU A 74 -3.47 1.51 6.99
C LEU A 74 -2.28 0.64 6.61
N PHE A 75 -2.45 -0.68 6.83
CA PHE A 75 -1.41 -1.67 6.60
C PHE A 75 -0.98 -1.71 5.14
N TYR A 76 0.32 -1.89 4.94
CA TYR A 76 0.83 -2.22 3.63
C TYR A 76 0.39 -3.61 3.20
N HIS A 77 0.23 -3.80 1.90
CA HIS A 77 -0.10 -5.09 1.33
C HIS A 77 0.55 -5.24 -0.04
N GLU A 78 1.08 -6.42 -0.33
CA GLU A 78 1.71 -6.69 -1.61
C GLU A 78 0.69 -6.72 -2.75
N SER A 79 -0.35 -7.53 -2.63
CA SER A 79 -1.34 -7.80 -3.69
C SER A 79 -2.37 -6.69 -3.91
N ILE A 80 -2.70 -5.90 -2.88
CA ILE A 80 -3.71 -4.83 -3.01
C ILE A 80 -3.01 -3.60 -3.60
N LYS A 81 -3.31 -3.27 -4.87
CA LYS A 81 -2.63 -2.20 -5.63
C LYS A 81 -2.53 -0.89 -4.85
N LYS A 82 -3.62 -0.43 -4.20
CA LYS A 82 -3.66 0.82 -3.42
C LYS A 82 -2.81 0.76 -2.13
N ARG A 83 -2.49 -0.43 -1.63
CA ARG A 83 -1.71 -0.67 -0.40
C ARG A 83 -0.26 -1.07 -0.67
N THR A 84 0.13 -1.28 -1.93
CA THR A 84 1.51 -1.58 -2.28
C THR A 84 2.43 -0.43 -1.83
N PRO A 85 3.51 -0.71 -1.08
CA PRO A 85 4.45 0.31 -0.66
C PRO A 85 5.28 0.83 -1.84
N LYS A 86 5.31 2.16 -1.98
CA LYS A 86 6.02 2.94 -2.99
C LYS A 86 7.04 3.85 -2.31
N MET A 87 8.25 3.90 -2.85
CA MET A 87 9.35 4.67 -2.32
C MET A 87 9.50 6.01 -3.05
N LEU A 88 9.64 7.08 -2.28
CA LEU A 88 10.00 8.41 -2.77
C LEU A 88 11.52 8.53 -2.99
N SER A 89 11.97 9.56 -3.70
CA SER A 89 13.41 9.81 -3.96
C SER A 89 14.24 9.88 -2.67
N CYS A 90 13.66 10.43 -1.61
CA CYS A 90 14.25 10.53 -0.27
C CYS A 90 14.30 9.19 0.51
N GLY A 91 13.80 8.08 -0.06
CA GLY A 91 13.77 6.76 0.60
C GLY A 91 12.55 6.52 1.50
N HIS A 92 11.80 7.56 1.86
CA HIS A 92 10.55 7.39 2.60
C HIS A 92 9.50 6.64 1.78
N THR A 93 8.69 5.82 2.48
CA THR A 93 7.72 4.94 1.84
C THR A 93 6.28 5.38 2.15
N VAL A 94 5.42 5.41 1.14
CA VAL A 94 3.97 5.63 1.23
C VAL A 94 3.24 4.54 0.44
N CYS A 95 1.95 4.29 0.67
CA CYS A 95 1.23 3.33 -0.17
C CYS A 95 0.86 3.95 -1.52
N SER A 96 0.66 3.13 -2.56
CA SER A 96 0.32 3.57 -3.92
C SER A 96 -0.90 4.50 -3.97
N GLY A 97 -1.92 4.23 -3.15
CA GLY A 97 -3.08 5.10 -3.01
C GLY A 97 -2.73 6.48 -2.45
N CYS A 98 -1.85 6.53 -1.45
CA CYS A 98 -1.37 7.80 -0.90
C CYS A 98 -0.43 8.52 -1.87
N SER A 99 0.41 7.82 -2.64
CA SER A 99 1.21 8.49 -3.68
C SER A 99 0.33 9.11 -4.76
N LYS A 100 -0.74 8.44 -5.18
CA LYS A 100 -1.72 9.02 -6.11
C LYS A 100 -2.36 10.28 -5.54
N MET A 101 -2.76 10.25 -4.26
CA MET A 101 -3.38 11.38 -3.58
C MET A 101 -2.42 12.57 -3.38
N LEU A 102 -1.14 12.28 -3.10
CA LEU A 102 -0.11 13.32 -2.91
C LEU A 102 0.39 13.90 -4.23
N TYR A 103 0.25 13.18 -5.33
CA TYR A 103 0.61 13.65 -6.66
C TYR A 103 -0.32 14.78 -7.08
N LYS A 104 0.25 15.98 -7.24
CA LYS A 104 -0.48 17.15 -7.76
C LYS A 104 -0.16 17.30 -9.24
N ILE A 105 -1.19 17.16 -10.08
CA ILE A 105 -1.07 17.24 -11.55
C ILE A 105 -0.44 18.57 -11.98
N ASP A 106 -0.79 19.67 -11.32
CA ASP A 106 -0.29 21.02 -11.67
C ASP A 106 1.22 21.19 -11.49
N TYR A 107 1.85 20.33 -10.69
CA TYR A 107 3.24 20.49 -10.28
C TYR A 107 4.15 19.32 -10.64
N VAL A 108 3.58 18.17 -11.06
CA VAL A 108 4.36 17.03 -11.61
C VAL A 108 5.40 16.50 -10.60
N TYR A 109 5.13 16.65 -9.30
CA TYR A 109 5.97 16.16 -8.22
C TYR A 109 5.16 15.68 -7.02
N ILE A 110 5.81 14.89 -6.15
CA ILE A 110 5.32 14.59 -4.80
C ILE A 110 6.27 15.19 -3.78
N GLN A 111 5.73 15.97 -2.85
CA GLN A 111 6.47 16.40 -1.68
C GLN A 111 6.35 15.34 -0.59
N CYS A 112 7.48 14.88 -0.05
CA CYS A 112 7.49 13.87 0.99
C CYS A 112 6.79 14.39 2.26
N PRO A 113 5.79 13.66 2.80
CA PRO A 113 5.08 14.10 4.00
C PRO A 113 5.94 14.03 5.28
N ILE A 114 7.11 13.39 5.22
CA ILE A 114 7.99 13.18 6.37
C ILE A 114 9.14 14.19 6.38
N CYS A 115 9.96 14.22 5.32
CA CYS A 115 11.14 15.09 5.24
C CYS A 115 10.98 16.30 4.32
N ARG A 116 9.84 16.45 3.64
CA ARG A 116 9.53 17.56 2.69
C ARG A 116 10.39 17.61 1.43
N GLU A 117 11.30 16.66 1.22
CA GLU A 117 12.02 16.50 -0.04
C GLU A 117 11.06 16.22 -1.20
N VAL A 118 11.40 16.76 -2.36
CA VAL A 118 10.61 16.63 -3.59
C VAL A 118 11.07 15.40 -4.35
N THR A 119 10.11 14.60 -4.78
CA THR A 119 10.29 13.54 -5.77
C THR A 119 9.64 14.01 -7.06
N ASP A 120 10.46 14.32 -8.05
CA ASP A 120 9.98 14.67 -9.39
C ASP A 120 9.40 13.43 -10.06
N ILE A 121 8.22 13.59 -10.67
CA ILE A 121 7.50 12.48 -11.30
C ILE A 121 7.05 12.97 -12.66
N TYR A 122 7.93 12.83 -13.66
CA TYR A 122 7.80 13.49 -14.96
C TYR A 122 6.43 13.31 -15.64
N TYR A 123 5.74 12.17 -15.42
CA TYR A 123 4.43 11.93 -16.04
C TYR A 123 3.43 11.15 -15.19
N ASN A 124 3.84 10.18 -14.37
CA ASN A 124 2.91 9.29 -13.68
C ASN A 124 3.40 8.83 -12.30
N TYR A 125 2.57 9.00 -11.27
CA TYR A 125 2.82 8.49 -9.90
C TYR A 125 3.07 6.97 -9.85
N GLU A 126 2.62 6.22 -10.85
CA GLU A 126 2.88 4.79 -10.96
C GLU A 126 4.37 4.46 -11.18
N GLU A 127 5.17 5.40 -11.68
CA GLU A 127 6.62 5.27 -11.90
C GLU A 127 7.42 5.15 -10.59
N LEU A 128 6.83 5.54 -9.45
CA LEU A 128 7.48 5.33 -8.16
C LEU A 128 7.85 3.86 -7.98
N LYS A 129 9.09 3.62 -7.57
CA LYS A 129 9.60 2.26 -7.37
C LYS A 129 8.87 1.61 -6.19
N LYS A 130 8.54 0.32 -6.32
CA LYS A 130 8.04 -0.46 -5.19
C LYS A 130 9.15 -0.62 -4.16
N ASN A 131 8.80 -0.59 -2.87
CA ASN A 131 9.73 -0.96 -1.81
C ASN A 131 9.74 -2.49 -1.66
N TYR A 132 10.55 -3.16 -2.48
CA TYR A 132 10.65 -4.64 -2.50
C TYR A 132 11.17 -5.22 -1.19
N ALA A 133 12.04 -4.51 -0.47
CA ALA A 133 12.52 -4.95 0.85
C ALA A 133 11.36 -5.02 1.85
N LEU A 134 10.54 -3.98 1.93
CA LEU A 134 9.35 -3.97 2.79
C LEU A 134 8.32 -5.01 2.36
N ILE A 135 8.14 -5.23 1.05
CA ILE A 135 7.27 -6.30 0.52
C ILE A 135 7.78 -7.66 0.98
N GLY A 136 9.09 -7.93 0.89
CA GLY A 136 9.69 -9.19 1.34
C GLY A 136 9.43 -9.46 2.83
N ILE A 137 9.62 -8.46 3.68
CA ILE A 137 9.31 -8.56 5.12
C ILE A 137 7.83 -8.88 5.34
N ILE A 138 6.92 -8.21 4.62
CA ILE A 138 5.47 -8.48 4.72
C ILE A 138 5.13 -9.92 4.29
N GLN A 139 5.81 -10.44 3.26
CA GLN A 139 5.60 -11.80 2.78
C GLN A 139 6.09 -12.84 3.79
N GLU A 140 7.30 -12.66 4.33
CA GLU A 140 7.89 -13.55 5.33
C GLU A 140 7.01 -13.63 6.59
N MET A 141 6.62 -12.47 7.14
CA MET A 141 5.71 -12.41 8.29
C MET A 141 4.35 -13.08 8.05
N LYS A 142 3.85 -13.10 6.80
CA LYS A 142 2.61 -13.81 6.45
C LYS A 142 2.81 -15.32 6.36
N GLN A 143 3.99 -15.79 5.97
CA GLN A 143 4.31 -17.21 5.88
C GLN A 143 4.49 -17.85 7.26
N ASP A 144 5.12 -17.13 8.19
CA ASP A 144 5.29 -17.60 9.57
C ASP A 144 3.96 -17.86 10.25
N LYS A 145 3.00 -16.93 10.10
CA LYS A 145 1.65 -17.06 10.65
C LYS A 145 0.89 -18.27 10.10
N LYS A 146 0.99 -18.53 8.79
CA LYS A 146 0.36 -19.71 8.16
C LYS A 146 0.98 -21.01 8.67
N THR A 147 2.28 -21.02 8.93
CA THR A 147 3.00 -22.20 9.41
C THR A 147 2.65 -22.49 10.88
N VAL A 148 2.56 -21.46 11.71
CA VAL A 148 2.10 -21.57 13.11
C VAL A 148 0.65 -22.06 13.16
N GLN A 149 -0.27 -21.45 12.39
CA GLN A 149 -1.67 -21.88 12.35
C GLN A 149 -1.84 -23.34 11.92
N ARG A 150 -1.07 -23.82 10.93
CA ARG A 150 -1.12 -25.23 10.53
C ARG A 150 -0.68 -26.19 11.65
N ARG A 151 0.32 -25.82 12.44
CA ARG A 151 0.79 -26.66 13.55
C ARG A 151 -0.26 -26.79 14.65
N HIS A 152 -0.95 -25.69 14.97
CA HIS A 152 -2.06 -25.71 15.92
C HIS A 152 -3.28 -26.48 15.42
N SER A 153 -3.61 -26.47 14.12
CA SER A 153 -4.72 -27.26 13.59
C SER A 153 -4.44 -28.77 13.47
N LEU A 154 -3.19 -29.19 13.65
CA LEU A 154 -2.76 -30.60 13.54
C LEU A 154 -2.45 -31.23 14.91
N SER A 155 -2.54 -30.47 16.00
CA SER A 155 -2.43 -30.95 17.38
C SER A 155 -3.82 -31.13 17.98
#